data_AF-K8EA28-F1
#
_entry.id   AF-K8EA28-F1
#
_cell.length_a   1.000
_cell.length_b   1.000
_cell.length_c   1.000
_cell.angle_alpha   90.00
_cell.angle_beta   90.00
_cell.angle_gamma   90.00
#
_symmetry.space_group_name_H-M   'P 1'
#
loop_
_entity.id
_entity.type
_entity.pdbx_description
1 polymer ?
#
loop_
_entity_poly.entity_id
_entity_poly.type
_entity_poly.pdbx_seq_one_letter_code
_entity_poly.pdbx_strand_id
1 'polypeptide(L)'
;MMVAPVFSSCFLLLFFALAPLAKAQLHHQHFGGGEKGIPEEAKADESVMRNQRVLGTRIERSLRWNSRSATAKQICARNRHGAEWSGLLNRADKFIEELNQEMDGGGGHVTFYDSALNRPVFAVTKRPLSQFLEESVKHGWPSFRAEDVVWENVRILDDGEVVTRDGLHLGHNIPDEKGARFCINLVCVSGFAPER
;
A
#
# COMPACT_ATOMS: atom_id res chain seq x y z
N MET A 1 48.25 -2.10 61.55
CA MET A 1 46.80 -2.28 61.81
C MET A 1 46.05 -2.09 60.51
N MET A 2 45.06 -2.94 60.29
CA MET A 2 44.45 -3.34 59.03
C MET A 2 43.88 -2.19 58.20
N VAL A 3 44.14 -2.20 56.89
CA VAL A 3 43.27 -1.55 55.89
C VAL A 3 43.20 -2.46 54.67
N ALA A 4 42.09 -3.18 54.53
CA ALA A 4 41.75 -3.95 53.33
C ALA A 4 40.82 -3.10 52.45
N PRO A 5 41.00 -3.06 51.11
CA PRO A 5 40.01 -2.45 50.23
C PRO A 5 38.92 -3.47 49.86
N VAL A 6 37.68 -3.02 49.95
CA VAL A 6 36.46 -3.75 49.60
C VAL A 6 36.34 -3.84 48.08
N PHE A 7 36.29 -5.06 47.54
CA PHE A 7 35.90 -5.32 46.17
C PHE A 7 34.40 -5.06 46.00
N SER A 8 34.03 -3.99 45.31
CA SER A 8 32.66 -3.73 44.87
C SER A 8 32.45 -4.38 43.50
N SER A 9 31.77 -5.52 43.49
CA SER A 9 31.38 -6.24 42.28
C SER A 9 30.22 -5.50 41.61
N CYS A 10 30.51 -4.77 40.53
CA CYS A 10 29.49 -4.22 39.64
C CYS A 10 28.89 -5.35 38.79
N PHE A 11 27.77 -5.90 39.25
CA PHE A 11 26.90 -6.75 38.43
C PHE A 11 26.25 -5.89 37.32
N LEU A 12 26.77 -5.98 36.08
CA LEU A 12 26.05 -5.49 34.91
C LEU A 12 24.90 -6.46 34.59
N LEU A 13 23.70 -6.14 35.04
CA LEU A 13 22.46 -6.76 34.56
C LEU A 13 22.08 -6.10 33.24
N LEU A 14 22.35 -6.78 32.11
CA LEU A 14 21.74 -6.48 30.82
C LEU A 14 20.23 -6.78 30.89
N PHE A 15 19.42 -5.75 31.10
CA PHE A 15 17.99 -5.82 30.85
C PHE A 15 17.76 -5.80 29.34
N PHE A 16 17.50 -6.96 28.74
CA PHE A 16 16.85 -7.06 27.44
C PHE A 16 15.42 -6.54 27.58
N ALA A 17 15.19 -5.28 27.19
CA ALA A 17 13.85 -4.74 27.06
C ALA A 17 13.15 -5.42 25.88
N LEU A 18 12.34 -6.44 26.17
CA LEU A 18 11.29 -6.92 25.27
C LEU A 18 10.24 -5.81 25.15
N ALA A 19 10.37 -4.99 24.10
CA ALA A 19 9.32 -4.05 23.74
C ALA A 19 8.05 -4.84 23.36
N PRO A 20 6.87 -4.54 23.94
CA PRO A 20 5.63 -5.19 23.55
C PRO A 20 5.30 -4.74 22.11
N LEU A 21 4.98 -5.72 21.26
CA LEU A 21 4.47 -5.49 19.91
C LEU A 21 3.13 -4.75 20.03
N ALA A 22 3.16 -3.42 19.95
CA ALA A 22 1.96 -2.61 19.92
C ALA A 22 1.15 -2.99 18.67
N LYS A 23 -0.01 -3.61 18.87
CA LYS A 23 -1.05 -3.67 17.84
C LYS A 23 -1.36 -2.23 17.46
N ALA A 24 -1.03 -1.83 16.24
CA ALA A 24 -1.54 -0.60 15.66
C ALA A 24 -3.06 -0.73 15.58
N GLN A 25 -3.76 -0.15 16.56
CA GLN A 25 -5.20 0.03 16.52
C GLN A 25 -5.46 1.10 15.47
N LEU A 26 -5.90 0.67 14.28
CA LEU A 26 -6.51 1.57 13.31
C LEU A 26 -7.70 2.24 13.98
N HIS A 27 -7.59 3.55 14.21
CA HIS A 27 -8.67 4.37 14.74
C HIS A 27 -9.73 4.49 13.64
N HIS A 28 -10.84 3.77 13.78
CA HIS A 28 -12.01 3.91 12.90
C HIS A 28 -12.55 5.34 13.04
N GLN A 29 -12.16 6.22 12.12
CA GLN A 29 -12.82 7.51 11.94
C GLN A 29 -14.10 7.26 11.14
N HIS A 30 -15.23 7.76 11.67
CA HIS A 30 -16.49 7.79 10.96
C HIS A 30 -16.35 8.66 9.71
N PHE A 31 -16.47 8.05 8.52
CA PHE A 31 -16.46 8.75 7.23
C PHE A 31 -17.82 9.40 6.97
N GLY A 32 -18.02 10.61 7.52
CA GLY A 32 -19.21 11.43 7.35
C GLY A 32 -18.91 12.77 6.68
N GLY A 33 -18.71 12.76 5.36
CA GLY A 33 -18.55 13.98 4.56
C GLY A 33 -17.99 13.63 3.18
N GLY A 34 -18.66 14.06 2.10
CA GLY A 34 -18.22 13.77 0.73
C GLY A 34 -16.78 14.24 0.50
N GLU A 35 -15.84 13.31 0.42
CA GLU A 35 -14.45 13.63 0.16
C GLU A 35 -14.29 14.19 -1.25
N LYS A 36 -13.71 15.38 -1.34
CA LYS A 36 -13.51 16.10 -2.59
C LYS A 36 -12.81 15.21 -3.63
N GLY A 37 -13.45 15.00 -4.77
CA GLY A 37 -12.90 14.26 -5.91
C GLY A 37 -13.21 12.77 -5.94
N ILE A 38 -13.89 12.21 -4.93
CA ILE A 38 -14.40 10.83 -4.98
C ILE A 38 -15.81 10.84 -5.57
N PRO A 39 -16.06 10.15 -6.70
CA PRO A 39 -17.39 10.09 -7.30
C PRO A 39 -18.32 9.17 -6.49
N GLU A 40 -19.63 9.41 -6.53
CA GLU A 40 -20.61 8.68 -5.71
C GLU A 40 -20.62 7.18 -6.03
N GLU A 41 -20.46 6.84 -7.31
CA GLU A 41 -20.38 5.47 -7.83
C GLU A 41 -19.13 4.68 -7.38
N ALA A 42 -18.15 5.35 -6.76
CA ALA A 42 -17.00 4.67 -6.18
C ALA A 42 -17.35 3.91 -4.89
N LYS A 43 -18.43 4.28 -4.20
CA LYS A 43 -18.86 3.58 -2.98
C LYS A 43 -19.40 2.19 -3.33
N ALA A 44 -19.02 1.19 -2.54
CA ALA A 44 -19.54 -0.17 -2.69
C ALA A 44 -19.77 -0.83 -1.34
N ASP A 45 -20.74 -1.73 -1.32
CA ASP A 45 -20.96 -2.65 -0.21
C ASP A 45 -19.95 -3.80 -0.24
N GLU A 46 -19.72 -4.39 0.95
CA GLU A 46 -18.90 -5.57 1.20
C GLU A 46 -19.13 -6.74 0.23
N SER A 47 -20.34 -6.89 -0.31
CA SER A 47 -20.68 -7.93 -1.29
C SER A 47 -19.84 -7.89 -2.58
N VAL A 48 -19.14 -6.80 -2.88
CA VAL A 48 -18.14 -6.74 -3.96
C VAL A 48 -16.98 -7.72 -3.72
N MET A 49 -16.62 -7.97 -2.46
CA MET A 49 -15.50 -8.81 -2.04
C MET A 49 -15.77 -10.31 -2.10
N ARG A 50 -16.99 -10.73 -2.49
CA ARG A 50 -17.40 -12.15 -2.51
C ARG A 50 -16.46 -13.07 -3.29
N ASN A 51 -15.76 -12.52 -4.30
CA ASN A 51 -14.85 -13.26 -5.17
C ASN A 51 -13.37 -13.09 -4.81
N GLN A 52 -13.02 -12.39 -3.73
CA GLN A 52 -11.64 -12.04 -3.37
C GLN A 52 -10.70 -13.26 -3.40
N ARG A 53 -11.12 -14.39 -2.80
CA ARG A 53 -10.32 -15.63 -2.78
C ARG A 53 -10.10 -16.23 -4.17
N VAL A 54 -11.10 -16.14 -5.04
CA VAL A 54 -11.02 -16.61 -6.43
C VAL A 54 -10.02 -15.74 -7.20
N LEU A 55 -10.04 -14.42 -7.01
CA LEU A 55 -9.07 -13.50 -7.64
C LEU A 55 -7.64 -13.83 -7.22
N GLY A 56 -7.41 -14.24 -5.97
CA GLY A 56 -6.11 -14.73 -5.51
C GLY A 56 -5.55 -15.92 -6.31
N THR A 57 -6.41 -16.74 -6.93
CA THR A 57 -5.96 -17.84 -7.80
C THR A 57 -5.48 -17.38 -9.18
N ARG A 58 -5.89 -16.16 -9.58
CA ARG A 58 -5.54 -15.55 -10.88
C ARG A 58 -4.23 -14.76 -10.82
N ILE A 59 -3.74 -14.43 -9.62
CA ILE A 59 -2.43 -13.79 -9.45
C ILE A 59 -1.32 -14.69 -10.00
N GLU A 60 -0.66 -14.17 -11.02
CA GLU A 60 0.41 -14.84 -11.77
C GLU A 60 1.64 -15.12 -10.90
N ARG A 61 2.55 -15.97 -11.40
CA ARG A 61 3.79 -16.29 -10.68
C ARG A 61 4.76 -15.11 -10.68
N SER A 62 4.83 -14.42 -11.82
CA SER A 62 5.62 -13.22 -12.05
C SER A 62 4.73 -12.00 -11.95
N LEU A 63 5.26 -10.92 -11.37
CA LEU A 63 4.61 -9.61 -11.27
C LEU A 63 5.67 -8.55 -11.58
N ARG A 64 5.23 -7.33 -11.92
CA ARG A 64 6.13 -6.18 -12.09
C ARG A 64 6.98 -5.94 -10.85
N TRP A 65 8.12 -5.33 -11.10
CA TRP A 65 9.05 -4.87 -10.06
C TRP A 65 9.54 -5.97 -9.11
N ASN A 66 9.59 -7.22 -9.60
CA ASN A 66 9.94 -8.41 -8.81
C ASN A 66 9.05 -8.60 -7.57
N SER A 67 7.80 -8.13 -7.65
CA SER A 67 6.81 -8.31 -6.58
C SER A 67 6.55 -9.80 -6.37
N ARG A 68 6.53 -10.24 -5.10
CA ARG A 68 6.35 -11.66 -4.77
C ARG A 68 4.89 -12.05 -4.87
N SER A 69 4.56 -12.91 -5.82
CA SER A 69 3.19 -13.44 -6.02
C SER A 69 2.61 -14.10 -4.76
N ALA A 70 3.43 -14.78 -3.96
CA ALA A 70 2.99 -15.33 -2.67
C ALA A 70 2.54 -14.24 -1.68
N THR A 71 3.27 -13.12 -1.63
CA THR A 71 2.89 -11.95 -0.82
C THR A 71 1.62 -11.31 -1.36
N ALA A 72 1.51 -11.13 -2.69
CA ALA A 72 0.30 -10.60 -3.31
C ALA A 72 -0.93 -11.46 -3.01
N LYS A 73 -0.82 -12.80 -3.10
CA LYS A 73 -1.91 -13.72 -2.73
C LYS A 73 -2.32 -13.59 -1.28
N GLN A 74 -1.37 -13.35 -0.39
CA GLN A 74 -1.65 -13.15 1.02
C GLN A 74 -2.32 -11.80 1.28
N ILE A 75 -1.74 -10.72 0.77
CA ILE A 75 -2.17 -9.34 1.05
C ILE A 75 -3.45 -8.98 0.29
N CYS A 76 -3.52 -9.25 -1.01
CA CYS A 76 -4.62 -8.78 -1.85
C CYS A 76 -5.86 -9.69 -1.78
N ALA A 77 -5.69 -10.97 -1.42
CA ALA A 77 -6.75 -11.97 -1.53
C ALA A 77 -7.09 -12.75 -0.24
N ARG A 78 -6.30 -12.61 0.83
CA ARG A 78 -6.48 -13.36 2.10
C ARG A 78 -6.39 -12.49 3.35
N ASN A 79 -5.97 -11.24 3.20
CA ASN A 79 -5.84 -10.26 4.25
C ASN A 79 -6.74 -9.07 3.89
N ARG A 80 -7.48 -8.57 4.87
CA ARG A 80 -8.34 -7.40 4.72
C ARG A 80 -7.94 -6.23 5.60
N HIS A 81 -7.11 -6.49 6.61
CA HIS A 81 -6.83 -5.50 7.66
C HIS A 81 -5.35 -5.15 7.77
N GLY A 82 -4.46 -5.95 7.19
CA GLY A 82 -3.02 -5.67 7.19
C GLY A 82 -2.53 -5.21 5.83
N ALA A 83 -1.68 -4.20 5.82
CA ALA A 83 -0.88 -3.87 4.65
C ALA A 83 0.33 -4.81 4.52
N GLU A 84 0.95 -4.81 3.34
CA GLU A 84 2.33 -5.23 3.21
C GLU A 84 3.23 -4.37 4.11
N TRP A 85 4.40 -4.88 4.50
CA TRP A 85 5.26 -4.20 5.48
C TRP A 85 5.70 -2.80 5.00
N SER A 86 5.50 -1.79 5.84
CA SER A 86 5.91 -0.40 5.59
C SER A 86 7.41 -0.33 5.26
N GLY A 87 7.77 0.27 4.13
CA GLY A 87 9.18 0.35 3.69
C GLY A 87 9.61 -0.75 2.72
N LEU A 88 8.69 -1.63 2.29
CA LEU A 88 8.91 -2.46 1.10
C LEU A 88 9.06 -1.60 -0.17
N LEU A 89 8.36 -0.45 -0.23
CA LEU A 89 8.53 0.54 -1.29
C LEU A 89 9.98 1.02 -1.42
N ASN A 90 10.63 1.35 -0.30
CA ASN A 90 12.03 1.77 -0.28
C ASN A 90 13.02 0.66 -0.65
N ARG A 91 12.54 -0.58 -0.77
CA ARG A 91 13.29 -1.77 -1.21
C ARG A 91 12.81 -2.27 -2.57
N ALA A 92 11.90 -1.55 -3.22
CA ALA A 92 11.37 -1.89 -4.54
C ALA A 92 12.24 -1.23 -5.61
N ASP A 93 13.51 -1.63 -5.70
CA ASP A 93 14.51 -0.98 -6.57
C ASP A 93 14.04 -0.91 -8.02
N LYS A 94 13.38 -1.96 -8.52
CA LYS A 94 12.82 -2.00 -9.88
C LYS A 94 11.64 -1.07 -10.10
N PHE A 95 10.84 -0.81 -9.08
CA PHE A 95 9.76 0.17 -9.15
C PHE A 95 10.32 1.59 -9.22
N ILE A 96 11.30 1.89 -8.37
CA ILE A 96 11.95 3.20 -8.33
C ILE A 96 12.75 3.46 -9.62
N GLU A 97 13.46 2.44 -10.13
CA GLU A 97 14.19 2.51 -11.39
C GLU A 97 13.28 2.86 -12.56
N GLU A 98 12.13 2.19 -12.70
CA GLU A 98 11.16 2.47 -13.77
C GLU A 98 10.59 3.88 -13.64
N LEU A 99 10.20 4.32 -12.44
CA LEU A 99 9.71 5.68 -12.23
C LEU A 99 10.75 6.74 -12.62
N ASN A 100 12.02 6.54 -12.25
CA ASN A 100 13.10 7.45 -12.63
C ASN A 100 13.30 7.48 -14.15
N GLN A 101 13.22 6.32 -14.83
CA GLN A 101 13.31 6.25 -16.29
C GLN A 101 12.17 7.01 -16.98
N GLU A 102 10.93 6.88 -16.48
CA GLU A 102 9.77 7.61 -17.01
C GLU A 102 9.87 9.13 -16.79
N MET A 103 10.48 9.54 -15.68
CA MET A 103 10.80 10.95 -15.41
C MET A 103 11.84 11.49 -16.38
N ASP A 104 12.93 10.75 -16.57
CA ASP A 104 14.06 11.16 -17.43
C ASP A 104 13.69 11.16 -18.92
N GLY A 105 12.81 10.24 -19.34
CA GLY A 105 12.32 10.14 -20.72
C GLY A 105 11.34 11.24 -21.14
N GLY A 106 10.98 12.17 -20.24
CA GLY A 106 10.03 13.25 -20.50
C GLY A 106 8.57 12.80 -20.61
N GLY A 107 8.30 11.49 -20.40
CA GLY A 107 6.96 10.89 -20.46
C GLY A 107 6.15 11.18 -19.20
N GLY A 108 6.77 11.16 -18.01
CA GLY A 108 6.19 11.68 -16.78
C GLY A 108 4.85 11.05 -16.34
N HIS A 109 4.52 9.85 -16.81
CA HIS A 109 3.30 9.15 -16.43
C HIS A 109 3.55 7.67 -16.15
N VAL A 110 2.74 7.07 -15.29
CA VAL A 110 2.81 5.63 -14.99
C VAL A 110 1.40 5.09 -14.76
N THR A 111 1.14 3.88 -15.27
CA THR A 111 -0.11 3.16 -15.01
C THR A 111 0.16 1.92 -14.16
N PHE A 112 -0.72 1.70 -13.19
CA PHE A 112 -0.70 0.63 -12.22
C PHE A 112 -1.86 -0.33 -12.49
N TYR A 113 -1.56 -1.63 -12.52
CA TYR A 113 -2.53 -2.67 -12.89
C TYR A 113 -2.73 -3.62 -11.73
N ASP A 114 -3.98 -4.02 -11.47
CA ASP A 114 -4.26 -4.97 -10.40
C ASP A 114 -3.56 -6.31 -10.64
N SER A 115 -3.00 -6.91 -9.60
CA SER A 115 -2.17 -8.11 -9.73
C SER A 115 -2.93 -9.40 -10.07
N ALA A 116 -4.27 -9.36 -10.15
CA ALA A 116 -5.08 -10.56 -10.40
C ALA A 116 -5.67 -10.61 -11.82
N LEU A 117 -6.15 -9.48 -12.33
CA LEU A 117 -6.85 -9.35 -13.61
C LEU A 117 -6.14 -8.40 -14.58
N ASN A 118 -5.03 -7.77 -14.17
CA ASN A 118 -4.25 -6.84 -15.00
C ASN A 118 -5.08 -5.66 -15.53
N ARG A 119 -6.06 -5.17 -14.77
CA ARG A 119 -6.86 -3.98 -15.11
C ARG A 119 -6.20 -2.72 -14.55
N PRO A 120 -6.20 -1.60 -15.29
CA PRO A 120 -5.66 -0.35 -14.78
C PRO A 120 -6.53 0.14 -13.61
N VAL A 121 -5.90 0.40 -12.47
CA VAL A 121 -6.57 0.84 -11.24
C VAL A 121 -6.10 2.23 -10.79
N PHE A 122 -4.86 2.60 -11.11
CA PHE A 122 -4.34 3.94 -10.92
C PHE A 122 -3.47 4.36 -12.10
N ALA A 123 -3.49 5.66 -12.42
CA ALA A 123 -2.67 6.27 -13.45
C ALA A 123 -2.24 7.67 -13.01
N VAL A 124 -0.94 7.84 -12.73
CA VAL A 124 -0.38 9.15 -12.37
C VAL A 124 -0.07 9.88 -13.67
N THR A 125 -0.94 10.80 -14.04
CA THR A 125 -0.86 11.55 -15.32
C THR A 125 -1.06 13.05 -15.14
N LYS A 126 -1.66 13.48 -14.03
CA LYS A 126 -2.08 14.87 -13.78
C LYS A 126 -1.12 15.65 -12.87
N ARG A 127 -0.11 14.96 -12.32
CA ARG A 127 0.95 15.55 -11.49
C ARG A 127 2.31 14.94 -11.81
N PRO A 128 3.42 15.64 -11.52
CA PRO A 128 4.76 15.10 -11.73
C PRO A 128 4.99 13.79 -10.95
N LEU A 129 5.63 12.81 -11.58
CA LEU A 129 5.99 11.55 -10.93
C LEU A 129 6.89 11.75 -9.70
N SER A 130 7.72 12.80 -9.68
CA SER A 130 8.54 13.16 -8.52
C SER A 130 7.68 13.47 -7.29
N GLN A 131 6.57 14.19 -7.47
CA GLN A 131 5.63 14.51 -6.38
C GLN A 131 4.91 13.25 -5.89
N PHE A 132 4.52 12.36 -6.80
CA PHE A 132 3.96 11.06 -6.45
C PHE A 132 4.97 10.20 -5.66
N LEU A 133 6.22 10.16 -6.12
CA LEU A 133 7.27 9.37 -5.49
C LEU A 133 7.63 9.91 -4.09
N GLU A 134 7.80 11.23 -3.94
CA GLU A 134 8.07 11.87 -2.65
C GLU A 134 6.98 11.54 -1.63
N GLU A 135 5.71 11.67 -2.03
CA GLU A 135 4.59 11.35 -1.18
C GLU A 135 4.54 9.86 -0.82
N SER A 136 4.80 8.98 -1.80
CA SER A 136 4.82 7.54 -1.59
C SER A 136 5.93 7.11 -0.64
N VAL A 137 7.13 7.67 -0.76
CA VAL A 137 8.27 7.43 0.14
C VAL A 137 7.97 7.91 1.55
N LYS A 138 7.38 9.11 1.69
CA LYS A 138 6.99 9.68 2.98
C LYS A 138 6.05 8.77 3.77
N HIS A 139 5.09 8.15 3.09
CA HIS A 139 4.10 7.29 3.72
C HIS A 139 4.48 5.81 3.74
N GLY A 140 5.46 5.39 2.93
CA GLY A 140 5.99 4.02 2.88
C GLY A 140 5.28 3.09 1.91
N TRP A 141 4.28 3.58 1.18
CA TRP A 141 3.50 2.88 0.15
C TRP A 141 3.11 3.82 -0.99
N PRO A 142 2.91 3.32 -2.22
CA PRO A 142 2.28 4.07 -3.30
C PRO A 142 1.06 4.85 -2.81
N SER A 143 1.15 6.18 -2.89
CA SER A 143 0.16 7.11 -2.35
C SER A 143 -0.46 7.93 -3.46
N PHE A 144 -1.69 7.57 -3.82
CA PHE A 144 -2.44 8.16 -4.93
C PHE A 144 -3.42 9.21 -4.44
N ARG A 145 -3.75 10.16 -5.30
CA ARG A 145 -4.83 11.14 -5.10
C ARG A 145 -6.05 10.76 -5.92
N ALA A 146 -7.21 11.35 -5.62
CA ALA A 146 -8.47 11.02 -6.29
C ALA A 146 -8.41 11.16 -7.83
N GLU A 147 -7.57 12.07 -8.31
CA GLU A 147 -7.35 12.31 -9.74
C GLU A 147 -6.49 11.25 -10.45
N ASP A 148 -5.75 10.44 -9.67
CA ASP A 148 -4.92 9.32 -10.13
C ASP A 148 -5.73 8.01 -10.23
N VAL A 149 -6.97 7.96 -9.70
CA VAL A 149 -7.77 6.72 -9.62
C VAL A 149 -8.52 6.47 -10.92
N VAL A 150 -8.50 5.22 -11.39
CA VAL A 150 -9.34 4.75 -12.51
C VAL A 150 -10.65 4.23 -11.94
N TRP A 151 -11.61 5.15 -11.74
CA TRP A 151 -12.87 4.89 -11.04
C TRP A 151 -13.76 3.82 -11.69
N GLU A 152 -13.55 3.53 -12.96
CA GLU A 152 -14.20 2.41 -13.66
C GLU A 152 -13.85 1.07 -12.98
N ASN A 153 -12.66 0.94 -12.39
CA ASN A 153 -12.13 -0.32 -11.87
C ASN A 153 -11.89 -0.33 -10.34
N VAL A 154 -12.12 0.78 -9.64
CA VAL A 154 -11.85 0.90 -8.19
C VAL A 154 -13.13 1.20 -7.41
N ARG A 155 -13.27 0.61 -6.22
CA ARG A 155 -14.33 0.88 -5.26
C ARG A 155 -13.77 1.13 -3.87
N ILE A 156 -14.56 1.80 -3.04
CA ILE A 156 -14.25 2.12 -1.65
C ILE A 156 -15.39 1.61 -0.77
N LEU A 157 -15.04 0.83 0.26
CA LEU A 157 -15.98 0.34 1.25
C LEU A 157 -16.19 1.36 2.37
N ASP A 158 -17.21 1.16 3.20
CA ASP A 158 -17.60 2.11 4.26
C ASP A 158 -16.50 2.36 5.31
N ASP A 159 -15.60 1.40 5.50
CA ASP A 159 -14.46 1.51 6.42
C ASP A 159 -13.21 2.15 5.78
N GLY A 160 -13.30 2.55 4.51
CA GLY A 160 -12.21 3.12 3.73
C GLY A 160 -11.34 2.09 3.02
N GLU A 161 -11.65 0.78 3.09
CA GLU A 161 -10.95 -0.23 2.29
C GLU A 161 -11.11 0.04 0.79
N VAL A 162 -9.99 0.03 0.08
CA VAL A 162 -9.92 0.29 -1.36
C VAL A 162 -9.73 -1.04 -2.07
N VAL A 163 -10.62 -1.32 -3.00
CA VAL A 163 -10.73 -2.62 -3.66
C VAL A 163 -10.94 -2.43 -5.16
N THR A 164 -10.64 -3.45 -5.95
CA THR A 164 -11.08 -3.45 -7.36
C THR A 164 -12.60 -3.60 -7.44
N ARG A 165 -13.21 -3.23 -8.57
CA ARG A 165 -14.64 -3.46 -8.85
C ARG A 165 -15.04 -4.95 -8.74
N ASP A 166 -14.08 -5.87 -8.83
CA ASP A 166 -14.30 -7.32 -8.69
C ASP A 166 -14.01 -7.84 -7.28
N GLY A 167 -13.49 -7.00 -6.38
CA GLY A 167 -13.28 -7.32 -4.97
C GLY A 167 -11.87 -7.80 -4.61
N LEU A 168 -10.83 -7.41 -5.34
CA LEU A 168 -9.45 -7.60 -4.90
C LEU A 168 -9.06 -6.48 -3.92
N HIS A 169 -8.46 -6.80 -2.78
CA HIS A 169 -7.95 -5.79 -1.86
C HIS A 169 -6.75 -5.05 -2.49
N LEU A 170 -6.77 -3.72 -2.45
CA LEU A 170 -5.70 -2.86 -2.92
C LEU A 170 -5.00 -2.13 -1.77
N GLY A 171 -5.76 -1.60 -0.82
CA GLY A 171 -5.24 -0.81 0.29
C GLY A 171 -6.35 -0.06 1.01
N HIS A 172 -6.07 1.17 1.45
CA HIS A 172 -7.06 1.99 2.15
C HIS A 172 -7.01 3.46 1.72
N ASN A 173 -8.15 4.13 1.76
CA ASN A 173 -8.24 5.58 1.71
C ASN A 173 -7.97 6.11 3.11
N ILE A 174 -6.89 6.86 3.27
CA ILE A 174 -6.45 7.46 4.54
C ILE A 174 -6.27 8.97 4.30
N PRO A 175 -7.38 9.73 4.31
CA PRO A 175 -7.36 11.14 3.98
C PRO A 175 -6.39 11.94 4.85
N ASP A 176 -5.87 13.02 4.27
CA ASP A 176 -5.06 14.00 4.97
C ASP A 176 -5.55 15.42 4.66
N GLU A 177 -4.80 16.44 5.08
CA GLU A 177 -5.15 17.85 4.86
C GLU A 177 -5.31 18.23 3.38
N LYS A 178 -4.81 17.41 2.44
CA LYS A 178 -4.94 17.62 0.98
C LYS A 178 -6.15 16.89 0.40
N GLY A 179 -6.92 16.16 1.21
CA GLY A 179 -8.08 15.37 0.82
C GLY A 179 -7.81 13.88 0.80
N ALA A 180 -8.54 13.15 -0.05
CA ALA A 180 -8.39 11.70 -0.20
C ALA A 180 -6.95 11.31 -0.53
N ARG A 181 -6.46 10.25 0.12
CA ARG A 181 -5.13 9.68 -0.12
C ARG A 181 -5.22 8.17 -0.06
N PHE A 182 -5.05 7.54 -1.22
CA PHE A 182 -5.15 6.11 -1.37
C PHE A 182 -3.76 5.50 -1.13
N CYS A 183 -3.61 4.88 0.05
CA CYS A 183 -2.39 4.22 0.49
C CYS A 183 -2.48 2.74 0.08
N ILE A 184 -1.76 2.37 -0.98
CA ILE A 184 -1.99 1.13 -1.73
C ILE A 184 -0.81 0.19 -1.60
N ASN A 185 -1.09 -1.10 -1.41
CA ASN A 185 -0.07 -2.15 -1.43
C ASN A 185 0.51 -2.28 -2.84
N LEU A 186 1.81 -2.07 -2.99
CA LEU A 186 2.54 -2.19 -4.24
C LEU A 186 2.27 -3.56 -4.88
N VAL A 187 2.39 -4.65 -4.10
CA VAL A 187 2.14 -6.01 -4.60
C VAL A 187 0.74 -6.25 -5.14
N CYS A 188 -0.24 -5.40 -4.82
CA CYS A 188 -1.63 -5.51 -5.33
C CYS A 188 -1.86 -4.73 -6.62
N VAL A 189 -0.88 -3.90 -7.02
CA VAL A 189 -0.91 -3.09 -8.24
C VAL A 189 0.31 -3.33 -9.15
N SER A 190 0.92 -4.50 -9.01
CA SER A 190 2.09 -4.95 -9.77
C SER A 190 1.72 -5.88 -10.93
N GLY A 191 0.45 -5.87 -11.37
CA GLY A 191 0.04 -6.57 -12.59
C GLY A 191 0.74 -6.01 -13.83
N PHE A 192 0.88 -6.83 -14.87
CA PHE A 192 1.42 -6.36 -16.14
C PHE A 192 0.36 -5.60 -16.93
N ALA A 193 0.78 -4.69 -17.79
CA ALA A 193 -0.14 -4.16 -18.79
C ALA A 193 -0.67 -5.32 -19.65
N PRO A 194 -1.97 -5.38 -19.94
CA PRO A 194 -2.50 -6.40 -20.83
C PRO A 194 -1.82 -6.28 -22.19
N GLU A 195 -1.39 -7.41 -22.75
CA GLU A 195 -0.89 -7.46 -24.13
C GLU A 195 -1.99 -6.93 -25.07
N ARG A 196 -1.60 -6.05 -26.00
CA ARG A 196 -2.51 -5.45 -26.99
C ARG A 196 -2.83 -6.41 -28.12
#